data_AF-A0A9D4KCR2-F1
#
_entry.id   AF-A0A9D4KCR2-F1
#
_cell.length_a   1.000
_cell.length_b   1.000
_cell.length_c   1.000
_cell.angle_alpha   90.00
_cell.angle_beta   90.00
_cell.angle_gamma   90.00
#
_symmetry.space_group_name_H-M   'P 1'
#
loop_
_entity.id
_entity.type
_entity.pdbx_description
1 polymer ?
#
loop_
_entity_poly.entity_id
_entity_poly.type
_entity_poly.pdbx_seq_one_letter_code
_entity_poly.pdbx_strand_id
1 'polypeptide(L)'
;TSAINQCLNAGFHHLAVIDSQSEYDRMIAYFVEIHGPSPNIPEFWIGCFWFDFGNGYQAYWTTDTQKYPLTWANWDSNEPSSIGKETCTCVNQFKFRTSTCSKSYGILCEKHDTCPNLTNGSLFTVSLSNGQELGSIAEYTCLPGYHTNGELTRSCQMNGSVLSWSGMEVECAL
;
A
#
# COMPACT_ATOMS: atom_id res chain seq x y z
N THR A 1 13.37 -12.37 15.74
CA THR A 1 13.25 -11.04 15.11
C THR A 1 11.79 -10.67 15.00
N SER A 2 11.39 -9.45 15.37
CA SER A 2 9.98 -9.02 15.26
C SER A 2 9.52 -8.99 13.79
N ALA A 3 8.22 -9.10 13.55
CA ALA A 3 7.64 -9.02 12.20
C ALA A 3 7.98 -7.69 11.50
N ILE A 4 7.97 -6.57 12.25
CA ILE A 4 8.38 -5.24 11.77
C ILE A 4 9.81 -5.27 11.22
N ASN A 5 10.76 -5.82 11.99
CA ASN A 5 12.15 -5.88 11.57
C ASN A 5 12.36 -6.82 10.36
N GLN A 6 11.50 -7.81 10.17
CA GLN A 6 11.56 -8.67 8.98
C GLN A 6 11.20 -7.89 7.72
N CYS A 7 10.19 -7.02 7.76
CA CYS A 7 9.86 -6.13 6.63
C CYS A 7 11.02 -5.18 6.30
N LEU A 8 11.56 -4.50 7.31
CA LEU A 8 12.71 -3.59 7.15
C LEU A 8 13.92 -4.30 6.53
N ASN A 9 14.28 -5.48 7.03
CA ASN A 9 15.42 -6.24 6.53
C ASN A 9 15.21 -6.77 5.10
N ALA A 10 13.96 -6.93 4.67
CA ALA A 10 13.61 -7.33 3.32
C ALA A 10 13.48 -6.14 2.35
N GLY A 11 13.79 -4.91 2.79
CA GLY A 11 13.74 -3.70 1.97
C GLY A 11 12.35 -3.07 1.85
N PHE A 12 11.41 -3.50 2.70
CA PHE A 12 10.09 -2.88 2.83
C PHE A 12 10.09 -1.84 3.96
N HIS A 13 9.08 -0.98 4.00
CA HIS A 13 9.02 0.11 4.99
C HIS A 13 8.50 -0.39 6.34
N HIS A 14 7.31 -0.99 6.35
CA HIS A 14 6.62 -1.43 7.56
C HIS A 14 5.70 -2.63 7.27
N LEU A 15 5.03 -3.14 8.29
CA LEU A 15 3.91 -4.08 8.10
C LEU A 15 2.76 -3.37 7.39
N ALA A 16 2.00 -4.10 6.58
CA ALA A 16 0.90 -3.56 5.78
C ALA A 16 -0.11 -2.78 6.61
N VAL A 17 -0.38 -1.55 6.18
CA VAL A 17 -1.55 -0.76 6.53
C VAL A 17 -2.68 -1.14 5.58
N ILE A 18 -3.85 -1.39 6.16
CA ILE A 18 -5.07 -1.71 5.41
C ILE A 18 -6.21 -0.94 6.05
N ASP A 19 -6.15 0.39 5.91
CA ASP A 19 -6.99 1.37 6.61
C ASP A 19 -8.16 1.89 5.74
N SER A 20 -8.37 1.27 4.58
CA SER A 20 -9.46 1.61 3.67
C SER A 20 -9.98 0.40 2.90
N GLN A 21 -11.21 0.50 2.39
CA GLN A 21 -11.76 -0.52 1.50
C GLN A 21 -10.88 -0.74 0.26
N SER A 22 -10.33 0.33 -0.31
CA SER A 22 -9.45 0.24 -1.47
C SER A 22 -8.17 -0.55 -1.17
N GLU A 23 -7.55 -0.35 0.00
CA GLU A 23 -6.39 -1.15 0.43
C GLU A 23 -6.72 -2.61 0.65
N TYR A 24 -7.88 -2.88 1.22
CA TYR A 24 -8.36 -4.23 1.42
C TYR A 24 -8.60 -4.95 0.09
N ASP A 25 -9.24 -4.29 -0.85
CA ASP A 25 -9.49 -4.84 -2.19
C ASP A 25 -8.15 -5.07 -2.94
N ARG A 26 -7.16 -4.17 -2.76
CA ARG A 26 -5.80 -4.35 -3.29
C ARG A 26 -5.12 -5.59 -2.71
N MET A 27 -5.19 -5.79 -1.39
CA MET A 27 -4.66 -6.98 -0.75
C MET A 27 -5.32 -8.25 -1.32
N ILE A 28 -6.65 -8.27 -1.45
CA ILE A 28 -7.36 -9.42 -2.04
C ILE A 28 -6.86 -9.68 -3.47
N ALA A 29 -6.81 -8.66 -4.32
CA ALA A 29 -6.39 -8.78 -5.71
C ALA A 29 -4.99 -9.37 -5.82
N TYR A 30 -4.05 -8.90 -4.99
CA TYR A 30 -2.68 -9.43 -4.92
C TYR A 30 -2.65 -10.93 -4.60
N PHE A 31 -3.36 -11.37 -3.56
CA PHE A 31 -3.39 -12.79 -3.20
C PHE A 31 -4.12 -13.64 -4.27
N VAL A 32 -5.17 -13.12 -4.90
CA VAL A 32 -5.89 -13.81 -5.97
C VAL A 32 -5.02 -13.95 -7.23
N GLU A 33 -4.22 -12.95 -7.57
CA GLU A 33 -3.31 -12.99 -8.72
C GLU A 33 -2.26 -14.09 -8.56
N ILE A 34 -1.71 -14.26 -7.35
CA ILE A 34 -0.63 -15.22 -7.07
C ILE A 34 -1.15 -16.64 -6.83
N HIS A 35 -2.28 -16.77 -6.14
CA HIS A 35 -2.76 -18.06 -5.62
C HIS A 35 -4.08 -18.54 -6.25
N GLY A 36 -4.68 -17.75 -7.15
CA GLY A 36 -5.95 -18.07 -7.81
C GLY A 36 -7.20 -17.56 -7.08
N PRO A 37 -8.41 -17.84 -7.60
CA PRO A 37 -9.66 -17.16 -7.21
C PRO A 37 -10.19 -17.48 -5.81
N SER A 38 -9.68 -18.53 -5.16
CA SER A 38 -10.08 -18.90 -3.78
C SER A 38 -8.84 -19.35 -3.03
N PRO A 39 -7.95 -18.39 -2.71
CA PRO A 39 -6.64 -18.72 -2.19
C PRO A 39 -6.76 -19.12 -0.73
N ASN A 40 -6.25 -20.31 -0.39
CA ASN A 40 -6.11 -20.70 1.00
C ASN A 40 -4.88 -19.98 1.60
N ILE A 41 -5.11 -18.77 2.11
CA ILE A 41 -4.04 -17.92 2.61
C ILE A 41 -3.67 -18.28 4.06
N PRO A 42 -2.37 -18.43 4.37
CA PRO A 42 -1.93 -18.60 5.75
C PRO A 42 -2.19 -17.34 6.56
N GLU A 43 -2.27 -17.46 7.88
CA GLU A 43 -2.37 -16.28 8.75
C GLU A 43 -1.12 -15.41 8.62
N PHE A 44 -1.30 -14.09 8.60
CA PHE A 44 -0.18 -13.15 8.55
C PHE A 44 -0.41 -11.89 9.39
N TRP A 45 0.69 -11.30 9.85
CA TRP A 45 0.70 -10.07 10.61
C TRP A 45 0.55 -8.83 9.72
N ILE A 46 -0.19 -7.83 10.21
CA ILE A 46 -0.36 -6.50 9.63
C ILE A 46 0.01 -5.40 10.64
N GLY A 47 0.13 -4.15 10.19
CA GLY A 47 0.63 -3.02 10.96
C GLY A 47 -0.36 -2.41 11.97
N CYS A 48 -1.37 -3.16 12.41
CA CYS A 48 -2.37 -2.72 13.38
C CYS A 48 -2.10 -3.29 14.78
N PHE A 49 -1.94 -2.41 15.76
CA PHE A 49 -1.61 -2.77 17.15
C PHE A 49 -2.54 -2.10 18.15
N TRP A 50 -2.86 -2.80 19.22
CA TRP A 50 -3.60 -2.26 20.36
C TRP A 50 -2.66 -1.70 21.41
N PHE A 51 -2.95 -0.47 21.85
CA PHE A 51 -2.19 0.23 22.86
C PHE A 51 -3.06 0.50 24.09
N ASP A 52 -2.45 0.38 25.27
CA ASP A 52 -3.06 0.73 26.55
C ASP A 52 -2.81 2.21 26.85
N PHE A 53 -3.88 2.96 27.17
CA PHE A 53 -3.81 4.36 27.58
C PHE A 53 -4.19 4.58 29.05
N GLY A 54 -4.34 3.50 29.83
CA GLY A 54 -4.71 3.53 31.24
C GLY A 54 -6.20 3.72 31.51
N ASN A 55 -6.97 4.22 30.54
CA ASN A 55 -8.43 4.34 30.59
C ASN A 55 -9.15 3.43 29.57
N GLY A 56 -8.39 2.57 28.88
CA GLY A 56 -8.89 1.73 27.82
C GLY A 56 -7.80 1.41 26.80
N TYR A 57 -8.18 0.56 25.85
CA TYR A 57 -7.32 0.16 24.75
C TYR A 57 -7.84 0.72 23.44
N GLN A 58 -6.93 1.12 22.57
CA GLN A 58 -7.26 1.60 21.23
C GLN A 58 -6.29 1.06 20.20
N ALA A 59 -6.83 0.64 19.05
CA ALA A 59 -6.08 0.17 17.91
C ALA A 59 -5.52 1.34 17.09
N TYR A 60 -4.28 1.19 16.64
CA TYR A 60 -3.58 2.15 15.80
C TYR A 60 -2.88 1.42 14.66
N TRP A 61 -2.90 2.05 13.49
CA TRP A 61 -1.96 1.74 12.41
C TRP A 61 -0.62 2.36 12.74
N THR A 62 0.45 1.62 12.47
CA THR A 62 1.82 2.08 12.69
C THR A 62 2.63 1.91 11.41
N THR A 63 3.23 3.00 10.96
CA THR A 63 4.21 3.02 9.88
C THR A 63 5.62 3.26 10.47
N ASP A 64 6.60 3.51 9.61
CA ASP A 64 7.95 3.94 9.99
C ASP A 64 7.98 5.35 10.61
N THR A 65 7.03 6.21 10.22
CA THR A 65 7.04 7.65 10.51
C THR A 65 5.80 8.11 11.28
N GLN A 66 4.72 7.34 11.24
CA GLN A 66 3.43 7.76 11.74
C GLN A 66 2.75 6.66 12.58
N LYS A 67 1.89 7.14 13.48
CA LYS A 67 0.96 6.32 14.24
C LYS A 67 -0.35 7.06 14.31
N TYR A 68 -1.43 6.44 13.83
CA TYR A 68 -2.75 7.06 13.79
C TYR A 68 -3.86 6.04 14.10
N PRO A 69 -4.98 6.49 14.68
CA PRO A 69 -6.02 5.59 15.17
C PRO A 69 -6.67 4.82 14.03
N LEU A 70 -7.06 3.58 14.31
CA LEU A 70 -7.83 2.77 13.38
C LEU A 70 -9.22 3.36 13.18
N THR A 71 -9.56 3.70 11.93
CA THR A 71 -10.85 4.26 11.51
C THR A 71 -11.68 3.30 10.66
N TRP A 72 -11.03 2.30 10.06
CA TRP A 72 -11.64 1.26 9.22
C TRP A 72 -10.97 -0.09 9.47
N ALA A 73 -11.75 -1.16 9.40
CA ALA A 73 -11.26 -2.53 9.50
C ALA A 73 -12.28 -3.54 8.96
N ASN A 74 -11.79 -4.71 8.56
CA ASN A 74 -12.61 -5.85 8.19
C ASN A 74 -12.50 -6.98 9.22
N TRP A 75 -12.98 -6.71 10.44
CA TRP A 75 -12.96 -7.68 11.54
C TRP A 75 -13.75 -8.96 11.22
N ASP A 76 -13.28 -10.08 11.78
CA ASP A 76 -14.07 -11.31 11.86
C ASP A 76 -15.30 -11.13 12.77
N SER A 77 -16.29 -12.01 12.62
CA SER A 77 -17.46 -12.04 13.50
C SER A 77 -16.97 -12.48 14.88
N ASN A 78 -17.04 -11.58 15.87
CA ASN A 78 -16.51 -11.72 17.25
C ASN A 78 -15.11 -11.12 17.49
N GLU A 79 -14.54 -10.42 16.52
CA GLU A 79 -13.32 -9.64 16.72
C GLU A 79 -13.64 -8.14 16.72
N PRO A 80 -12.81 -7.29 17.38
CA PRO A 80 -11.66 -7.65 18.19
C PRO A 80 -12.04 -8.28 19.54
N SER A 81 -11.28 -9.27 20.01
CA SER A 81 -11.51 -9.97 21.28
C SER A 81 -10.29 -9.90 22.21
N SER A 82 -10.48 -10.24 23.50
CA SER A 82 -9.36 -10.37 24.47
C SER A 82 -8.37 -9.19 24.55
N ILE A 83 -8.87 -7.97 24.29
CA ILE A 83 -8.07 -6.75 24.23
C ILE A 83 -7.37 -6.51 25.58
N GLY A 84 -6.06 -6.24 25.53
CA GLY A 84 -5.18 -6.10 26.70
C GLY A 84 -4.37 -7.36 27.05
N LYS A 85 -4.76 -8.52 26.52
CA LYS A 85 -3.91 -9.72 26.46
C LYS A 85 -3.37 -9.93 25.05
N GLU A 86 -4.18 -9.63 24.05
CA GLU A 86 -3.85 -9.71 22.63
C GLU A 86 -3.71 -8.30 22.08
N THR A 87 -2.49 -7.94 21.67
CA THR A 87 -2.16 -6.57 21.24
C THR A 87 -1.72 -6.45 19.80
N CYS A 88 -1.59 -7.58 19.08
CA CYS A 88 -1.26 -7.62 17.67
C CYS A 88 -2.48 -8.02 16.83
N THR A 89 -2.52 -7.55 15.58
CA THR A 89 -3.60 -7.89 14.64
C THR A 89 -3.07 -8.75 13.51
N CYS A 90 -3.69 -9.92 13.28
CA CYS A 90 -3.43 -10.76 12.11
C CYS A 90 -4.62 -10.77 11.16
N VAL A 91 -4.37 -11.26 9.95
CA VAL A 91 -5.39 -11.58 8.96
C VAL A 91 -5.49 -13.09 8.82
N ASN A 92 -6.70 -13.62 8.89
CA ASN A 92 -7.04 -15.01 8.61
C ASN A 92 -8.16 -15.04 7.57
N GLN A 93 -7.94 -15.68 6.41
CA GLN A 93 -8.94 -15.73 5.32
C GLN A 93 -9.57 -14.36 5.01
N PHE A 94 -8.71 -13.33 4.91
CA PHE A 94 -9.08 -11.93 4.66
C PHE A 94 -9.92 -11.25 5.75
N LYS A 95 -9.99 -11.82 6.96
CA LYS A 95 -10.64 -11.21 8.12
C LYS A 95 -9.63 -10.88 9.22
N PHE A 96 -9.80 -9.72 9.85
CA PHE A 96 -8.88 -9.24 10.87
C PHE A 96 -9.23 -9.88 12.20
N ARG A 97 -8.19 -10.24 12.97
CA ARG A 97 -8.32 -10.87 14.28
C ARG A 97 -7.28 -10.34 15.26
N THR A 98 -7.61 -10.25 16.53
CA THR A 98 -6.61 -10.01 17.58
C THR A 98 -5.85 -11.29 17.86
N SER A 99 -4.58 -11.15 18.24
CA SER A 99 -3.76 -12.28 18.68
C SER A 99 -2.62 -11.82 19.57
N THR A 100 -2.07 -12.75 20.35
CA THR A 100 -0.81 -12.52 21.06
C THR A 100 0.34 -12.36 20.07
N CYS A 101 1.18 -11.35 20.28
CA CYS A 101 2.29 -11.01 19.38
C CYS A 101 3.39 -12.07 19.29
N SER A 102 3.37 -13.09 20.15
CA SER A 102 4.33 -14.20 20.18
C SER A 102 3.96 -15.33 19.21
N LYS A 103 2.79 -15.29 18.56
CA LYS A 103 2.42 -16.29 17.55
C LYS A 103 3.33 -16.19 16.31
N SER A 104 3.57 -17.34 15.69
CA SER A 104 4.36 -17.43 14.47
C SER A 104 3.43 -17.50 13.27
N TYR A 105 3.21 -16.36 12.63
CA TYR A 105 2.44 -16.22 11.41
C TYR A 105 3.33 -15.70 10.27
N GLY A 106 2.80 -15.71 9.05
CA GLY A 106 3.39 -14.97 7.95
C GLY A 106 3.42 -13.47 8.24
N ILE A 107 4.01 -12.69 7.34
CA ILE A 107 4.04 -11.23 7.43
C ILE A 107 3.58 -10.67 6.11
N LEU A 108 2.71 -9.66 6.15
CA LEU A 108 2.43 -8.83 4.99
C LEU A 108 3.14 -7.50 5.21
N CYS A 109 4.10 -7.21 4.34
CA CYS A 109 4.88 -5.98 4.37
C CYS A 109 4.33 -5.00 3.34
N GLU A 110 4.36 -3.72 3.67
CA GLU A 110 4.00 -2.68 2.73
C GLU A 110 5.20 -2.22 1.93
N LYS A 111 5.01 -2.20 0.62
CA LYS A 111 5.89 -1.49 -0.30
C LYS A 111 5.13 -0.27 -0.79
N HIS A 112 5.66 0.92 -0.55
CA HIS A 112 5.26 2.07 -1.35
C HIS A 112 5.86 1.89 -2.74
N ASP A 113 5.15 1.17 -3.60
CA ASP A 113 5.46 1.22 -5.02
C ASP A 113 5.13 2.62 -5.51
N THR A 114 6.05 3.16 -6.30
CA THR A 114 5.89 4.40 -7.04
C THR A 114 5.95 4.06 -8.51
N CYS A 115 5.26 4.83 -9.35
CA CYS A 115 5.49 4.73 -10.77
C CYS A 115 6.96 5.02 -11.11
N PRO A 116 7.49 4.46 -12.22
CA PRO A 116 8.87 4.72 -12.63
C PRO A 116 9.17 6.23 -12.70
N ASN A 117 10.37 6.61 -12.29
CA ASN A 117 10.79 8.01 -12.34
C ASN A 117 10.70 8.56 -13.77
N LEU A 118 9.99 9.66 -13.93
CA LEU A 118 9.97 10.44 -15.17
C LEU A 118 11.00 11.56 -15.08
N THR A 119 11.74 11.75 -16.16
CA THR A 119 12.73 12.83 -16.29
C THR A 119 12.40 13.70 -17.48
N ASN A 120 12.88 14.94 -17.48
CA ASN A 120 12.77 15.82 -18.63
C ASN A 120 13.45 15.20 -19.86
N GLY A 121 12.77 15.29 -21.00
CA GLY A 121 13.31 14.89 -22.30
C GLY A 121 14.13 15.99 -22.94
N SER A 122 14.73 15.69 -24.09
CA SER A 122 15.44 16.69 -24.90
C SER A 122 14.49 17.74 -25.52
N LEU A 123 13.22 17.38 -25.72
CA LEU A 123 12.21 18.18 -26.42
C LEU A 123 10.99 18.53 -25.55
N PHE A 124 10.98 18.11 -24.29
CA PHE A 124 9.88 18.38 -23.37
C PHE A 124 10.35 18.46 -21.91
N THR A 125 9.54 19.10 -21.07
CA THR A 125 9.63 19.00 -19.61
C THR A 125 8.46 18.22 -19.05
N VAL A 126 8.64 17.58 -17.89
CA VAL A 126 7.59 16.86 -17.17
C VAL A 126 7.42 17.44 -15.76
N SER A 127 6.17 17.65 -15.36
CA SER A 127 5.79 18.06 -14.00
C SER A 127 4.84 17.04 -13.40
N LEU A 128 5.04 16.72 -12.12
CA LEU A 128 4.26 15.72 -11.40
C LEU A 128 3.39 16.40 -10.34
N SER A 129 2.10 16.06 -10.29
CA SER A 129 1.17 16.64 -9.30
C SER A 129 1.45 16.17 -7.87
N ASN A 130 1.85 14.91 -7.69
CA ASN A 130 2.17 14.32 -6.40
C ASN A 130 3.30 13.28 -6.52
N GLY A 131 4.44 13.70 -7.08
CA GLY A 131 5.57 12.80 -7.34
C GLY A 131 5.16 11.59 -8.18
N GLN A 132 5.55 10.40 -7.76
CA GLN A 132 5.33 9.14 -8.48
C GLN A 132 4.29 8.25 -7.80
N GLU A 133 3.49 8.81 -6.89
CA GLU A 133 2.48 8.05 -6.15
C GLU A 133 1.29 7.67 -7.03
N LEU A 134 0.56 6.63 -6.63
CA LEU A 134 -0.69 6.22 -7.28
C LEU A 134 -1.66 7.42 -7.37
N GLY A 135 -2.22 7.64 -8.56
CA GLY A 135 -3.10 8.77 -8.84
C GLY A 135 -2.38 10.08 -9.19
N SER A 136 -1.04 10.13 -9.08
CA SER A 136 -0.27 11.29 -9.56
C SER A 136 -0.48 11.50 -11.06
N ILE A 137 -0.54 12.77 -11.48
CA ILE A 137 -0.63 13.18 -12.87
C ILE A 137 0.71 13.74 -13.30
N ALA A 138 1.29 13.13 -14.34
CA ALA A 138 2.44 13.64 -15.06
C ALA A 138 1.97 14.47 -16.24
N GLU A 139 2.22 15.77 -16.21
CA GLU A 139 1.94 16.70 -17.29
C GLU A 139 3.24 17.02 -18.04
N TYR A 140 3.19 16.83 -19.36
CA TYR A 140 4.30 17.05 -20.27
C TYR A 140 4.10 18.38 -21.00
N THR A 141 5.19 19.09 -21.26
CA THR A 141 5.17 20.35 -22.01
C THR A 141 6.28 20.32 -23.05
N CYS A 142 5.92 20.36 -24.34
CA CYS A 142 6.91 20.48 -25.41
C CYS A 142 7.64 21.82 -25.33
N LEU A 143 8.92 21.81 -25.68
CA LEU A 143 9.70 23.03 -25.80
C LEU A 143 9.15 23.94 -26.92
N PRO A 144 9.41 25.26 -26.87
CA PRO A 144 8.93 26.19 -27.88
C PRO A 144 9.31 25.76 -29.31
N GLY A 145 8.33 25.78 -30.22
CA GLY A 145 8.51 25.35 -31.61
C GLY A 145 8.27 23.86 -31.86
N TYR A 146 7.92 23.09 -30.83
CA TYR A 146 7.53 21.68 -30.95
C TYR A 146 6.07 21.49 -30.51
N HIS A 147 5.41 20.52 -31.14
CA HIS A 147 4.04 20.15 -30.90
C HIS A 147 3.93 18.64 -30.71
N THR A 148 2.90 18.22 -29.99
CA THR A 148 2.59 16.80 -29.79
C THR A 148 1.55 16.38 -30.82
N ASN A 149 1.45 15.08 -31.03
CA ASN A 149 0.29 14.47 -31.66
C ASN A 149 -0.37 13.50 -30.68
N GLY A 150 -0.91 14.01 -29.57
CA GLY A 150 -1.55 13.17 -28.56
C GLY A 150 -1.73 13.84 -27.20
N GLU A 151 -2.11 13.04 -26.20
CA GLU A 151 -2.28 13.49 -24.82
C GLU A 151 -0.94 13.84 -24.17
N LEU A 152 -0.92 14.97 -23.46
CA LEU A 152 0.24 15.47 -22.71
C LEU A 152 0.22 15.05 -21.25
N THR A 153 -0.74 14.22 -20.85
CA THR A 153 -0.93 13.84 -19.46
C THR A 153 -0.89 12.33 -19.32
N ARG A 154 -0.20 11.84 -18.30
CA ARG A 154 -0.23 10.43 -17.89
C ARG A 154 -0.62 10.35 -16.42
N SER A 155 -1.36 9.32 -16.07
CA SER A 155 -1.76 9.03 -14.69
C SER A 155 -0.98 7.84 -14.15
N CYS A 156 -0.43 7.96 -12.94
CA CYS A 156 0.16 6.82 -12.26
C CYS A 156 -0.98 5.90 -11.80
N GLN A 157 -1.02 4.68 -12.32
CA GLN A 157 -2.10 3.74 -12.08
C GLN A 157 -1.58 2.38 -11.66
N MET A 158 -2.42 1.63 -10.96
CA MET A 158 -2.16 0.23 -10.63
C MET A 158 -2.44 -0.63 -11.86
N ASN A 159 -1.45 -1.41 -12.27
CA ASN A 159 -1.53 -2.37 -13.36
C ASN A 159 -1.15 -3.76 -12.81
N GLY A 160 -2.18 -4.52 -12.38
CA GLY A 160 -1.99 -5.71 -11.56
C GLY A 160 -1.35 -5.36 -10.23
N SER A 161 -0.26 -6.05 -9.89
CA SER A 161 0.51 -5.85 -8.65
C SER A 161 1.59 -4.75 -8.73
N VAL A 162 1.66 -3.95 -9.82
CA VAL A 162 2.72 -2.93 -10.02
C VAL A 162 2.13 -1.57 -10.40
N LEU A 163 2.78 -0.47 -10.00
CA LEU A 163 2.42 0.87 -10.46
C LEU A 163 3.09 1.20 -11.80
N SER A 164 2.33 1.75 -12.73
CA SER A 164 2.81 2.18 -14.04
C SER A 164 2.10 3.44 -14.52
N TRP A 165 2.79 4.26 -15.30
CA TRP A 165 2.18 5.41 -15.96
C TRP A 165 1.26 4.94 -17.09
N SER A 166 0.03 5.46 -17.12
CA SER A 166 -0.93 5.19 -18.19
C SER A 166 -0.45 5.69 -19.54
N GLY A 167 -1.02 5.16 -20.62
CA GLY A 167 -0.68 5.58 -21.98
C GLY A 167 0.77 5.30 -22.40
N MET A 168 1.16 5.90 -23.52
CA MET A 168 2.51 5.80 -24.07
C MET A 168 3.37 6.99 -23.65
N GLU A 169 4.68 6.90 -23.89
CA GLU A 169 5.58 8.04 -23.72
C GLU A 169 5.23 9.17 -24.71
N VAL A 170 5.39 10.42 -24.28
CA VAL A 170 5.05 11.60 -25.08
C VAL A 170 6.15 11.89 -26.08
N GLU A 171 5.77 12.11 -27.34
CA GLU A 171 6.69 12.55 -28.40
C GLU A 171 6.36 13.99 -28.85
N CYS A 172 7.38 14.85 -28.88
CA CYS A 172 7.32 16.21 -29.38
C CYS A 172 8.07 16.31 -30.72
N ALA A 173 7.46 16.89 -31.74
CA ALA A 173 8.03 17.09 -33.06
C ALA A 173 7.81 18.53 -33.55
N LEU A 174 8.62 18.99 -34.53
CA LEU A 174 8.49 20.31 -35.15
C LEU A 174 7.15 20.49 -35.89
#